data_AF-A0A1D2TQ17-F1
#
_entry.id   AF-A0A1D2TQ17-F1
#
_cell.length_a   1.000
_cell.length_b   1.000
_cell.length_c   1.000
_cell.angle_alpha   90.00
_cell.angle_beta   90.00
_cell.angle_gamma   90.00
#
_symmetry.space_group_name_H-M   'P 1'
#
loop_
_entity.id
_entity.type
_entity.pdbx_description
1 polymer ?
#
loop_
_entity_poly.entity_id
_entity_poly.type
_entity_poly.pdbx_seq_one_letter_code
_entity_poly.pdbx_strand_id
1 'polypeptide(L)'
;MSSGWLIGVMVEAAGEPVPIRHFFAVGHEDRAKAEWTAIDRAMLIGQVASSPVQGLEPVHVIGALNPRTVKSLGLKPGEVRALGWKWPRRWLALAE
;
A
#
# COMPACT_ATOMS: atom_id res chain seq x y z
N MET A 1 18.54 4.38 -7.84
CA MET A 1 17.58 3.65 -8.72
C MET A 1 16.20 3.93 -8.16
N SER A 2 15.21 4.33 -8.95
CA SER A 2 13.87 4.60 -8.42
C SER A 2 13.26 3.29 -7.90
N SER A 3 13.13 3.18 -6.59
CA SER A 3 12.54 2.05 -5.90
C SER A 3 11.23 2.46 -5.25
N GLY A 4 10.40 1.46 -4.98
CA GLY A 4 9.14 1.68 -4.31
C GLY A 4 8.57 0.38 -3.80
N TRP A 5 7.54 0.51 -2.97
CA TRP A 5 6.90 -0.60 -2.28
C TRP A 5 5.41 -0.58 -2.53
N LEU A 6 4.83 -1.76 -2.67
CA LEU A 6 3.39 -1.96 -2.68
C LEU A 6 2.95 -2.41 -1.30
N ILE A 7 2.09 -1.63 -0.67
CA ILE A 7 1.64 -1.84 0.69
C ILE A 7 0.12 -1.92 0.71
N GLY A 8 -0.41 -2.94 1.40
CA GLY A 8 -1.83 -3.06 1.70
C GLY A 8 -2.09 -2.60 3.13
N VAL A 9 -3.04 -1.68 3.31
CA VAL A 9 -3.48 -1.21 4.63
C VAL A 9 -4.97 -1.46 4.77
N MET A 10 -5.38 -2.13 5.86
CA MET A 10 -6.77 -2.34 6.20
C MET A 10 -7.36 -1.08 6.82
N VAL A 11 -8.43 -0.59 6.22
CA VAL A 11 -9.12 0.62 6.62
C VAL A 11 -10.57 0.30 6.93
N GLU A 12 -11.01 0.69 8.13
CA GLU A 12 -12.41 0.75 8.53
C GLU A 12 -13.06 1.92 7.77
N ALA A 13 -13.70 1.58 6.64
CA ALA A 13 -14.43 2.54 5.83
C ALA A 13 -15.86 2.72 6.36
N ALA A 14 -16.35 3.95 6.38
CA ALA A 14 -17.71 4.24 6.83
C ALA A 14 -18.74 3.52 5.95
N GLY A 15 -19.60 2.70 6.57
CA GLY A 15 -20.64 1.92 5.89
C GLY A 15 -20.23 0.50 5.51
N GLU A 16 -18.98 0.11 5.72
CA GLU A 16 -18.51 -1.26 5.45
C GLU A 16 -18.46 -2.06 6.76
N PRO A 17 -19.00 -3.30 6.78
CA PRO A 17 -19.07 -4.11 8.01
C PRO A 17 -17.72 -4.70 8.43
N VAL A 18 -16.74 -4.70 7.52
CA VAL A 18 -15.39 -5.22 7.75
C VAL A 18 -14.34 -4.27 7.20
N PRO A 19 -13.15 -4.17 7.82
CA PRO A 19 -12.05 -3.38 7.28
C PRO A 19 -11.68 -3.81 5.86
N ILE A 20 -11.59 -2.85 4.95
CA ILE A 20 -11.23 -3.09 3.55
C ILE A 20 -9.74 -2.84 3.37
N ARG A 21 -9.05 -3.73 2.67
CA ARG A 21 -7.65 -3.53 2.32
C ARG A 21 -7.50 -2.56 1.14
N HIS A 22 -6.97 -1.38 1.41
CA HIS A 22 -6.54 -0.41 0.42
C HIS A 22 -5.07 -0.62 0.06
N PHE A 23 -4.76 -0.53 -1.24
CA PHE A 23 -3.40 -0.69 -1.75
C PHE A 23 -2.80 0.67 -2.08
N PHE A 24 -1.54 0.83 -1.69
CA PHE A 24 -0.76 2.03 -1.91
C PHE A 24 0.58 1.67 -2.55
N ALA A 25 0.94 2.41 -3.59
CA ALA A 25 2.28 2.37 -4.15
C ALA A 25 3.07 3.56 -3.60
N VAL A 26 4.21 3.28 -2.98
CA VAL A 26 5.03 4.28 -2.29
C VAL A 26 6.41 4.33 -2.92
N GLY A 27 6.84 5.51 -3.38
CA GLY A 27 8.18 5.73 -3.90
C GLY A 27 9.18 5.94 -2.78
N HIS A 28 9.69 4.88 -2.16
CA HIS A 28 10.68 5.00 -1.11
C HIS A 28 11.68 3.83 -1.16
N GLU A 29 12.96 4.09 -0.88
CA GLU A 29 14.01 3.05 -0.81
C GLU A 29 13.86 2.19 0.44
N ASP A 30 13.74 2.83 1.60
CA ASP A 30 13.46 2.17 2.88
C ASP A 30 12.02 1.64 2.96
N ARG A 31 11.87 0.34 3.26
CA ARG A 31 10.59 -0.36 3.44
C ARG A 31 9.79 0.18 4.61
N ALA A 32 10.42 0.36 5.77
CA ALA A 32 9.73 0.80 6.99
C ALA A 32 9.15 2.21 6.80
N LYS A 33 9.90 3.10 6.13
CA LYS A 33 9.38 4.44 5.78
C LYS A 33 8.23 4.37 4.79
N ALA A 34 8.28 3.43 3.84
CA ALA A 34 7.17 3.21 2.91
C ALA A 34 5.89 2.78 3.66
N GLU A 35 6.02 1.85 4.61
CA GLU A 35 4.91 1.36 5.45
C GLU A 35 4.22 2.51 6.19
N TRP A 36 4.99 3.33 6.91
CA TRP A 36 4.45 4.49 7.61
C TRP A 36 3.78 5.49 6.67
N THR A 37 4.38 5.77 5.51
CA THR A 37 3.79 6.68 4.52
C THR A 37 2.45 6.15 3.98
N ALA A 38 2.32 4.83 3.81
CA ALA A 38 1.06 4.21 3.41
C ALA A 38 0.00 4.28 4.52
N ILE A 39 0.40 4.08 5.78
CA ILE A 39 -0.47 4.22 6.95
C ILE A 39 -1.01 5.65 7.05
N ASP A 40 -0.13 6.65 6.98
CA ASP A 40 -0.52 8.07 7.04
C ASP A 40 -1.53 8.42 5.95
N ARG A 41 -1.35 7.87 4.74
CA ARG A 41 -2.31 8.07 3.65
C ARG A 41 -3.63 7.34 3.88
N ALA A 42 -3.59 6.14 4.43
CA ALA A 42 -4.77 5.34 4.74
C ALA A 42 -5.63 5.99 5.82
N MET A 43 -5.01 6.65 6.82
CA MET A 43 -5.71 7.41 7.86
C MET A 43 -6.57 8.55 7.30
N LEU A 44 -6.26 9.06 6.09
CA LEU A 44 -7.08 10.06 5.41
C LEU A 44 -8.34 9.47 4.75
N ILE A 45 -8.42 8.15 4.62
CA ILE A 45 -9.59 7.43 4.08
C ILE A 45 -10.51 6.99 5.23
N GLY A 46 -9.93 6.51 6.33
CA GLY A 46 -10.66 6.02 7.49
C GLY A 46 -9.70 5.51 8.57
N GLN A 47 -10.26 4.89 9.61
CA GLN A 47 -9.45 4.36 10.70
C GLN A 47 -8.69 3.11 10.23
N VAL A 48 -7.38 3.07 10.48
CA VAL A 48 -6.59 1.85 10.20
C VAL A 48 -6.93 0.80 11.26
N ALA A 49 -7.20 -0.43 10.82
CA ALA A 49 -7.54 -1.52 11.73
C ALA A 49 -6.42 -1.72 12.77
N SER A 50 -6.77 -1.79 14.04
CA SER A 50 -5.79 -1.94 15.14
C SER A 50 -5.42 -3.40 15.43
N SER A 51 -6.14 -4.36 14.86
CA SER A 51 -5.94 -5.80 15.08
C SER A 51 -6.06 -6.60 13.78
N PRO A 52 -5.44 -7.78 13.69
CA PRO A 52 -5.56 -8.65 12.52
C PRO A 52 -7.02 -9.00 12.21
N VAL A 53 -7.40 -8.84 10.95
CA VAL A 53 -8.75 -9.16 10.47
C VAL A 53 -8.66 -10.44 9.67
N GLN A 54 -9.41 -11.47 10.06
CA GLN A 54 -9.41 -12.79 9.40
C GLN A 54 -8.00 -13.41 9.29
N GLY A 55 -7.16 -13.21 10.32
CA GLY A 55 -5.79 -13.75 10.36
C GLY A 55 -4.79 -13.01 9.48
N LEU A 56 -5.16 -11.82 8.97
CA LEU A 56 -4.30 -10.99 8.16
C LEU A 56 -3.93 -9.70 8.89
N GLU A 57 -2.65 -9.36 8.86
CA GLU A 57 -2.16 -8.12 9.46
C GLU A 57 -2.80 -6.87 8.83
N PRO A 58 -3.09 -5.83 9.65
CA PRO A 58 -3.65 -4.57 9.17
C PRO A 58 -2.77 -3.89 8.13
N VAL A 59 -1.45 -3.92 8.33
CA VAL A 59 -0.46 -3.35 7.42
C VAL A 59 0.38 -4.49 6.88
N HIS A 60 0.48 -4.61 5.56
CA HIS A 60 1.19 -5.69 4.91
C HIS A 60 1.96 -5.17 3.70
N VAL A 61 3.28 -5.33 3.71
CA VAL A 61 4.14 -5.12 2.54
C VAL A 61 3.96 -6.26 1.54
N ILE A 62 3.27 -6.00 0.43
CA ILE A 62 3.00 -7.04 -0.57
C ILE A 62 4.26 -7.35 -1.37
N GLY A 63 5.11 -6.35 -1.63
CA GLY A 63 6.39 -6.54 -2.30
C GLY A 63 7.01 -5.25 -2.83
N ALA A 64 8.22 -5.38 -3.39
CA ALA A 64 8.90 -4.29 -4.07
C ALA A 64 8.27 -4.04 -5.46
N LEU A 65 8.20 -2.77 -5.85
CA LEU A 65 7.78 -2.36 -7.19
C LEU A 65 8.97 -2.40 -8.15
N ASN A 66 8.75 -2.97 -9.33
CA ASN A 66 9.72 -2.88 -10.42
C ASN A 66 9.94 -1.40 -10.82
N PRO A 67 11.18 -0.94 -11.10
CA PRO A 67 11.45 0.41 -11.61
C PRO A 67 10.54 0.87 -12.76
N ARG A 68 10.11 -0.04 -13.64
CA ARG A 68 9.13 0.26 -14.71
C ARG A 68 7.79 0.70 -14.14
N THR A 69 7.32 0.05 -13.07
CA THR A 69 6.09 0.38 -12.36
C THR A 69 6.22 1.68 -11.59
N VAL A 70 7.36 1.90 -10.92
CA VAL A 70 7.66 3.17 -10.24
C VAL A 70 7.57 4.34 -11.23
N LYS A 71 8.18 4.19 -12.41
CA LYS A 71 8.12 5.19 -13.49
C LYS A 71 6.70 5.36 -14.06
N SER A 72 5.96 4.28 -14.31
CA SER A 72 4.61 4.37 -14.88
C SER A 72 3.59 4.99 -13.93
N LEU A 73 3.76 4.79 -12.62
CA LEU A 73 2.95 5.43 -11.59
C LEU A 73 3.39 6.86 -11.27
N GLY A 74 4.53 7.31 -11.81
CA GLY A 74 5.08 8.64 -11.59
C GLY A 74 5.57 8.87 -10.16
N LEU A 75 5.94 7.81 -9.45
CA LEU A 75 6.33 7.88 -8.04
C LEU A 75 7.71 8.53 -7.91
N LYS A 76 7.73 9.72 -7.31
CA LYS A 76 8.96 10.39 -6.84
C LYS A 76 9.33 9.87 -5.44
N PRO A 77 10.55 10.15 -4.95
CA PRO A 77 10.89 9.87 -3.56
C PRO A 77 9.88 10.51 -2.59
N GLY A 78 9.30 9.72 -1.69
CA GLY A 78 8.25 10.10 -0.76
C GLY A 78 6.83 10.17 -1.34
N GLU A 79 6.67 10.00 -2.67
CA GLU A 79 5.35 10.07 -3.30
C GLU A 79 4.53 8.82 -2.98
N VAL A 80 3.25 9.02 -2.70
CA VAL A 80 2.30 7.94 -2.44
C VAL A 80 1.16 7.99 -3.45
N ARG A 81 0.81 6.83 -3.99
CA ARG A 81 -0.34 6.69 -4.89
C ARG A 81 -1.31 5.64 -4.38
N ALA A 82 -2.54 6.08 -4.13
CA ALA A 82 -3.64 5.17 -3.81
C ALA A 82 -4.06 4.40 -5.07
N LEU A 83 -4.06 3.08 -4.98
CA LEU A 83 -4.45 2.17 -6.06
C LEU A 83 -5.88 1.65 -5.89
N GLY A 84 -6.52 1.96 -4.77
CA GLY A 84 -7.87 1.51 -4.40
C GLY A 84 -7.86 0.18 -3.65
N TRP A 85 -9.01 -0.47 -3.56
CA TRP A 85 -9.20 -1.73 -2.81
C TRP A 85 -9.11 -3.00 -3.66
N LYS A 86 -9.06 -2.87 -5.00
CA LYS A 86 -8.95 -4.02 -5.90
C LYS A 86 -7.53 -4.55 -5.88
N TRP A 87 -7.39 -5.88 -5.88
CA TRP A 87 -6.09 -6.53 -5.83
C TRP A 87 -5.17 -6.06 -6.98
N PRO A 88 -3.98 -5.50 -6.68
CA PRO A 88 -3.14 -4.77 -7.63
C PRO A 88 -2.31 -5.67 -8.56
N ARG A 89 -2.94 -6.64 -9.26
CA ARG A 89 -2.26 -7.63 -10.12
C ARG A 89 -1.29 -7.01 -11.14
N ARG A 90 -1.65 -5.85 -11.68
CA ARG A 90 -0.88 -5.16 -12.73
C ARG A 90 0.45 -4.58 -12.25
N TRP A 91 0.60 -4.37 -10.95
CA TRP A 91 1.72 -3.60 -10.39
C TRP A 91 2.65 -4.43 -9.51
N LEU A 92 2.27 -5.65 -9.18
CA LEU A 92 3.14 -6.62 -8.54
C LEU A 92 4.24 -7.00 -9.53
N ALA A 93 5.50 -6.89 -9.10
CA ALA A 93 6.51 -7.74 -9.68
C ALA A 93 6.10 -9.17 -9.30
N LEU A 94 5.74 -10.00 -10.29
CA LEU A 94 5.80 -11.44 -10.07
C LEU A 94 7.23 -11.70 -9.59
N ALA A 95 7.38 -12.09 -8.33
CA ALA A 95 8.64 -12.63 -7.86
C ALA A 95 8.88 -13.87 -8.72
N GLU A 96 9.82 -13.75 -9.65
CA GLU A 96 10.47 -14.91 -10.27
C GLU A 96 11.45 -15.51 -9.25
#